data_AF-S3ZJU5-F1
#
_entry.id   AF-S3ZJU5-F1
#
_cell.length_a   1.000
_cell.length_b   1.000
_cell.length_c   1.000
_cell.angle_alpha   90.00
_cell.angle_beta   90.00
_cell.angle_gamma   90.00
#
_symmetry.space_group_name_H-M   'P 1'
#
loop_
_entity.id
_entity.type
_entity.pdbx_description
1 polymer ?
#
loop_
_entity_poly.entity_id
_entity_poly.type
_entity_poly.pdbx_seq_one_letter_code
_entity_poly.pdbx_strand_id
1 'polypeptide(L)'
;MTTRASFTFVRHIDGLRYHFERDGEHNGRPAYRRTDGNVRCVWWPADGRHCEIADGLVTAHSLNSHADEPAPPPATVWRSFKNDRSYLYDLQALDPEA
;
A
#
# COMPACT_ATOMS: atom_id res chain seq x y z
N MET A 1 -7.35 17.44 3.40
CA MET A 1 -6.60 16.16 3.40
C MET A 1 -6.28 15.83 1.96
N THR A 2 -5.00 15.79 1.61
CA THR A 2 -4.56 15.60 0.21
C THR A 2 -4.65 14.12 -0.14
N THR A 3 -5.71 13.75 -0.85
CA THR A 3 -5.88 12.38 -1.36
C THR A 3 -4.89 12.16 -2.49
N ARG A 4 -4.05 11.14 -2.36
CA ARG A 4 -3.04 10.86 -3.36
C ARG A 4 -3.62 10.03 -4.51
N ALA A 5 -3.30 10.37 -5.75
CA ALA A 5 -3.84 9.68 -6.93
C ALA A 5 -3.16 8.32 -7.18
N SER A 6 -1.85 8.24 -6.95
CA SER A 6 -1.04 7.03 -7.19
C SER A 6 0.22 7.00 -6.35
N PHE A 7 0.82 5.82 -6.19
CA PHE A 7 2.11 5.63 -5.52
C PHE A 7 2.89 4.43 -6.04
N THR A 8 4.17 4.34 -5.66
CA THR A 8 5.06 3.25 -6.09
C THR A 8 5.70 2.61 -4.87
N PHE A 9 5.67 1.28 -4.81
CA PHE A 9 6.54 0.52 -3.91
C PHE A 9 7.84 0.17 -4.61
N VAL A 10 8.99 0.47 -3.98
CA VAL A 10 10.32 0.18 -4.50
C VAL A 10 11.01 -0.82 -3.57
N ARG A 11 11.32 -2.03 -4.05
CA ARG A 11 11.93 -3.08 -3.23
C ARG A 11 13.38 -2.74 -2.88
N HIS A 12 13.77 -2.91 -1.62
CA HIS A 12 15.12 -2.57 -1.15
C HIS A 12 16.25 -3.36 -1.83
N ILE A 13 16.04 -4.66 -2.09
CA ILE A 13 17.13 -5.55 -2.51
C ILE A 13 17.57 -5.37 -3.97
N ASP A 14 16.67 -4.91 -4.84
CA ASP A 14 16.91 -4.85 -6.28
C ASP A 14 16.17 -3.70 -7.00
N GLY A 15 15.51 -2.82 -6.26
CA GLY A 15 14.82 -1.67 -6.81
C GLY A 15 13.55 -2.00 -7.59
N LEU A 16 13.04 -3.23 -7.54
CA LEU A 16 11.81 -3.62 -8.24
C LEU A 16 10.64 -2.70 -7.86
N ARG A 17 9.93 -2.18 -8.87
CA ARG A 17 8.87 -1.18 -8.71
C ARG A 17 7.49 -1.77 -8.97
N TYR A 18 6.56 -1.47 -8.09
CA TYR A 18 5.13 -1.75 -8.29
C TYR A 18 4.32 -0.48 -8.16
N HIS A 19 3.57 -0.15 -9.21
CA HIS A 19 2.73 1.04 -9.28
C HIS A 19 1.32 0.73 -8.80
N PHE A 20 0.76 1.65 -8.02
CA PHE A 20 -0.58 1.60 -7.46
C PHE A 20 -1.34 2.86 -7.82
N GLU A 21 -2.59 2.70 -8.21
CA GLU A 21 -3.50 3.79 -8.57
C GLU A 21 -4.75 3.71 -7.71
N ARG A 22 -5.40 4.85 -7.50
CA ARG A 22 -6.67 4.90 -6.77
C ARG A 22 -7.72 4.06 -7.50
N ASP A 23 -8.40 3.20 -6.76
CA ASP A 23 -9.37 2.24 -7.29
C ASP A 23 -10.64 2.25 -6.41
N GLY A 24 -11.21 3.44 -6.28
CA GLY A 24 -12.41 3.70 -5.48
C GLY A 24 -12.14 3.87 -3.98
N GLU A 25 -13.05 3.33 -3.18
CA GLU A 25 -13.08 3.50 -1.72
C GLU A 25 -13.41 2.17 -1.04
N HIS A 26 -12.87 2.00 0.17
CA HIS A 26 -13.11 0.88 1.05
C HIS A 26 -13.22 1.39 2.50
N ASN A 27 -14.28 1.02 3.22
CA ASN A 27 -14.56 1.51 4.58
C ASN A 27 -14.51 3.05 4.71
N GLY A 28 -15.05 3.75 3.71
CA GLY A 28 -15.07 5.22 3.68
C GLY A 28 -13.71 5.89 3.48
N ARG A 29 -12.67 5.13 3.10
CA ARG A 29 -11.33 5.64 2.81
C ARG A 29 -10.87 5.22 1.42
N PRO A 30 -9.96 5.98 0.78
CA PRO A 30 -9.42 5.62 -0.54
C PRO A 30 -8.77 4.23 -0.54
N ALA A 31 -9.15 3.43 -1.54
CA ALA A 31 -8.53 2.17 -1.88
C ALA A 31 -7.63 2.34 -3.10
N TYR A 32 -6.58 1.52 -3.18
CA TYR A 32 -5.59 1.57 -4.25
C TYR A 32 -5.38 0.18 -4.81
N ARG A 33 -5.18 0.05 -6.12
CA ARG A 33 -4.93 -1.23 -6.79
C ARG A 33 -3.60 -1.17 -7.54
N ARG A 34 -2.87 -2.28 -7.50
CA ARG A 34 -1.65 -2.47 -8.27
C ARG A 34 -1.99 -2.52 -9.76
N THR A 35 -1.23 -1.82 -10.59
CA THR A 35 -1.54 -1.72 -12.03
C THR A 35 -1.25 -3.01 -12.80
N ASP A 36 -0.29 -3.82 -12.33
CA ASP A 36 0.17 -5.07 -12.93
C ASP A 36 -0.25 -6.32 -12.13
N GLY A 37 -1.33 -6.25 -11.34
CA GLY A 37 -1.81 -7.41 -10.58
C GLY A 37 -3.04 -7.15 -9.72
N ASN A 38 -3.39 -8.17 -8.93
CA ASN A 38 -4.62 -8.19 -8.12
C ASN A 38 -4.42 -7.74 -6.67
N VAL A 39 -3.29 -7.10 -6.35
CA VAL A 39 -3.04 -6.58 -5.00
C VAL A 39 -3.75 -5.24 -4.85
N ARG A 40 -4.47 -5.06 -3.74
CA ARG A 40 -5.11 -3.81 -3.35
C ARG A 40 -4.60 -3.35 -2.00
N CYS A 41 -4.41 -2.06 -1.81
CA CYS A 41 -4.10 -1.47 -0.52
C CYS A 41 -5.32 -0.71 0.01
N VAL A 42 -5.82 -1.14 1.15
CA VAL A 42 -7.07 -0.71 1.76
C VAL A 42 -6.83 -0.30 3.21
N TRP A 43 -7.85 0.28 3.85
CA TRP A 43 -7.85 0.53 5.28
C TRP A 43 -9.01 -0.26 5.92
N TRP A 44 -8.71 -0.84 7.08
CA TRP A 44 -9.68 -1.51 7.94
C TRP A 44 -9.64 -0.91 9.34
N PRO A 45 -10.79 -0.76 10.03
CA PRO A 45 -10.82 -0.24 11.40
C PRO A 45 -9.99 -1.05 12.40
N ALA A 46 -9.95 -2.38 12.24
CA ALA A 46 -9.23 -3.28 13.15
C ALA A 46 -7.72 -3.33 12.87
N ASP A 47 -7.33 -3.27 11.60
CA ASP A 47 -5.96 -3.62 11.15
C ASP A 47 -5.19 -2.44 10.55
N GLY A 48 -5.81 -1.26 10.47
CA GLY A 48 -5.24 -0.10 9.81
C GLY A 48 -5.05 -0.31 8.30
N ARG A 49 -4.01 0.33 7.75
CA ARG A 49 -3.69 0.20 6.31
C ARG A 49 -2.85 -1.03 6.04
N HIS A 50 -3.28 -1.82 5.07
CA HIS A 50 -2.53 -2.99 4.59
C HIS A 50 -2.81 -3.25 3.11
N CYS A 51 -2.04 -4.14 2.51
CA CYS A 51 -2.30 -4.60 1.15
C CYS A 51 -2.69 -6.07 1.14
N GLU A 52 -3.74 -6.41 0.41
CA GLU A 52 -4.38 -7.72 0.33
C GLU A 52 -4.59 -8.12 -1.13
N ILE A 53 -4.85 -9.40 -1.37
CA ILE A 53 -5.37 -9.90 -2.64
C ILE A 53 -6.86 -10.25 -2.51
N ALA A 54 -7.45 -10.81 -3.57
CA ALA A 54 -8.77 -11.42 -3.49
C ALA A 54 -8.88 -12.35 -2.26
N ASP A 55 -10.08 -12.41 -1.67
CA ASP A 55 -10.41 -13.15 -0.45
C ASP A 55 -9.81 -12.58 0.86
N GLY A 56 -9.24 -11.37 0.82
CA GLY A 56 -8.79 -10.65 2.03
C GLY A 56 -7.47 -11.19 2.60
N LEU A 57 -6.73 -12.00 1.85
CA LEU A 57 -5.42 -12.47 2.29
C LEU A 57 -4.44 -11.29 2.31
N VAL A 58 -3.98 -10.92 3.50
CA VAL A 58 -3.01 -9.85 3.67
C VAL A 58 -1.64 -10.26 3.15
N THR A 59 -1.09 -9.42 2.27
CA THR A 59 0.19 -9.63 1.59
C THR A 59 1.23 -8.58 1.91
N ALA A 60 0.87 -7.48 2.58
CA ALA A 60 1.82 -6.51 3.10
C ALA A 60 1.24 -5.63 4.21
N HIS A 61 2.10 -5.23 5.14
CA HIS A 61 1.84 -4.20 6.14
C HIS A 61 2.96 -3.16 6.12
N SER A 62 2.64 -1.93 6.53
CA SER A 62 3.69 -0.97 6.88
C SER A 62 4.36 -1.42 8.18
N LEU A 63 5.68 -1.21 8.29
CA LEU A 63 6.42 -1.59 9.50
C LEU A 63 6.08 -0.72 10.72
N ASN A 64 5.53 0.48 10.49
CA ASN A 64 5.26 1.47 11.54
C ASN A 64 3.77 1.84 11.63
N SER A 65 2.87 1.00 11.10
CA SER A 65 1.47 1.38 11.01
C SER A 65 0.76 1.37 12.36
N HIS A 66 0.00 2.42 12.62
CA HIS A 66 -0.99 2.50 13.69
C HIS A 66 -2.41 2.40 13.10
N ALA A 67 -3.34 1.79 13.84
CA ALA A 67 -4.72 1.58 13.38
C ALA A 67 -5.41 2.89 12.92
N ASP A 68 -5.07 4.01 13.57
CA ASP A 68 -5.63 5.34 13.28
C ASP A 68 -4.92 6.11 12.16
N GLU A 69 -4.00 5.49 11.41
CA GLU A 69 -3.26 6.21 10.38
C GLU A 69 -4.18 6.83 9.29
N PRO A 70 -4.00 8.12 8.96
CA PRO A 70 -4.80 8.80 7.95
C PRO A 70 -4.57 8.26 6.52
N ALA A 71 -5.36 8.73 5.56
CA ALA A 71 -5.07 8.58 4.13
C ALA A 71 -4.08 9.66 3.66
N PRO A 72 -3.20 9.39 2.68
CA PRO A 72 -2.90 8.11 1.98
C PRO A 72 -2.01 7.14 2.79
N PRO A 73 -1.69 5.93 2.30
CA PRO A 73 -0.69 5.07 2.95
C PRO A 73 0.62 5.80 3.27
N PRO A 74 1.20 5.60 4.46
CA PRO A 74 2.42 6.30 4.85
C PRO A 74 3.58 6.01 3.90
N ALA A 75 4.30 7.06 3.52
CA ALA A 75 5.56 6.99 2.78
C ALA A 75 6.68 6.47 3.70
N THR A 76 6.52 5.23 4.16
CA THR A 76 7.42 4.52 5.07
C THR A 76 7.85 3.19 4.46
N VAL A 77 8.55 2.37 5.24
CA VAL A 77 8.95 1.03 4.84
C VAL A 77 7.79 0.07 5.03
N TRP A 78 7.53 -0.73 4.01
CA TRP A 78 6.51 -1.77 3.98
C TRP A 78 7.14 -3.14 3.84
N ARG A 79 6.60 -4.10 4.59
CA ARG A 79 6.98 -5.50 4.50
C ARG A 79 5.89 -6.25 3.74
N SER A 80 6.26 -6.89 2.64
CA SER A 80 5.40 -7.84 1.94
C SER A 80 5.73 -9.27 2.31
N PHE A 81 4.71 -10.13 2.35
CA PHE A 81 4.80 -11.57 2.60
C PHE A 81 4.56 -12.32 1.28
N LYS A 82 5.48 -13.23 0.96
CA LYS A 82 5.46 -14.07 -0.25
C LYS A 82 5.81 -15.49 0.16
N ASN A 83 4.79 -16.28 0.49
CA ASN A 83 4.96 -17.65 1.00
C ASN A 83 5.99 -17.70 2.15
N ASP A 84 7.14 -18.31 1.91
CA ASP A 84 8.26 -18.48 2.83
C ASP A 84 9.19 -17.26 2.94
N ARG A 85 8.93 -16.20 2.17
CA ARG A 85 9.80 -15.01 2.07
C ARG A 85 9.10 -13.74 2.48
N SER A 86 9.90 -12.77 2.90
CA SER A 86 9.46 -11.39 3.10
C SER A 86 10.41 -10.44 2.39
N TYR A 87 9.85 -9.35 1.87
CA TYR A 87 10.62 -8.31 1.19
C TYR A 87 10.23 -6.94 1.75
N LEU A 88 11.22 -6.06 1.86
CA LEU A 88 11.03 -4.67 2.28
C LEU A 88 10.94 -3.75 1.06
N TYR A 89 10.06 -2.77 1.14
CA TYR A 89 9.82 -1.78 0.10
C TYR A 89 9.72 -0.38 0.71
N ASP A 90 10.24 0.62 0.03
CA ASP A 90 9.89 2.01 0.30
C ASP A 90 8.64 2.39 -0.46
N LEU A 91 7.67 3.00 0.22
CA LEU A 91 6.54 3.65 -0.43
C LEU A 91 6.97 5.05 -0.87
N GLN A 92 7.10 5.25 -2.17
CA GLN A 92 7.51 6.54 -2.73
C GLN A 92 6.32 7.40 -3.13
N ALA A 93 6.47 8.68 -2.81
CA ALA A 93 5.54 9.69 -3.23
C ALA A 93 5.73 10.16 -4.67
N LEU A 94 4.82 9.82 -5.60
CA LEU A 94 4.52 10.69 -6.72
C LEU A 94 3.72 11.83 -6.12
N ASP A 95 4.41 12.92 -5.79
CA ASP A 95 3.76 14.20 -5.60
C ASP A 95 3.02 14.56 -6.90
N PRO A 96 1.81 15.15 -6.83
CA PRO A 96 1.29 15.83 -8.00
C PRO A 96 2.33 16.89 -8.40
N GLU A 97 2.71 16.94 -9.68
CA GLU A 97 3.61 17.96 -10.21
C GLU A 97 3.24 19.35 -9.66
N ALA A 98 4.26 20.10 -9.23
CA ALA A 98 4.15 21.49 -8.81
C ALA A 98 3.77 22.40 -10.00
#